data_AF-A0A847P1V8-F1
#
_entry.id   AF-A0A847P1V8-F1
#
_cell.length_a   1.000
_cell.length_b   1.000
_cell.length_c   1.000
_cell.angle_alpha   90.00
_cell.angle_beta   90.00
_cell.angle_gamma   90.00
#
_symmetry.space_group_name_H-M   'P 1'
#
loop_
_entity.id
_entity.type
_entity.pdbx_description
1 polymer ?
#
loop_
_entity_poly.entity_id
_entity_poly.type
_entity_poly.pdbx_seq_one_letter_code
_entity_poly.pdbx_strand_id
1 'polypeptide(L)'
;MGKINTKWTIEEVSVKGHQACGLIYKYRSDLQDRIRAEEMTELETGLRKLELSRAGQIGNLQGQKSATKGKDAITEELHFEVMDLREMIKSAPDVKQEILKAFGVGTTTDKKNQPKTIAAANLIIEGYNKYSDWALNNARILEDDIVKVESLRDQLIDADKSQENVKLVRKLGTVDKNTLQLRLEQLITQISAVGVKVFRSKNPELVPLFQALIPGSGTSNVEEKEAETVSA
;
A
#
# COMPACT_ATOMS: atom_id res chain seq x y z
N MET A 1 1.49 -8.46 -15.89
CA MET A 1 1.44 -9.45 -14.80
C MET A 1 -0.01 -9.87 -14.59
N GLY A 2 -0.30 -11.17 -14.63
CA GLY A 2 -1.66 -11.69 -14.40
C GLY A 2 -2.11 -11.44 -12.96
N LYS A 3 -3.42 -11.21 -12.77
CA LYS A 3 -4.01 -11.01 -11.43
C LYS A 3 -3.90 -12.32 -10.64
N ILE A 4 -3.13 -12.33 -9.56
CA ILE A 4 -3.10 -13.45 -8.61
C ILE A 4 -4.47 -13.52 -7.94
N ASN A 5 -5.18 -14.62 -8.14
CA ASN A 5 -6.52 -14.81 -7.61
C ASN A 5 -6.47 -15.75 -6.40
N THR A 6 -6.52 -15.16 -5.20
CA THR A 6 -6.63 -15.87 -3.93
C THR A 6 -8.09 -16.24 -3.69
N LYS A 7 -8.36 -17.49 -3.28
CA LYS A 7 -9.72 -18.00 -3.10
C LYS A 7 -10.30 -17.64 -1.75
N TRP A 8 -9.46 -17.56 -0.73
CA TRP A 8 -9.88 -17.37 0.65
C TRP A 8 -9.47 -15.98 1.13
N THR A 9 -10.04 -15.54 2.25
CA THR A 9 -9.53 -14.37 2.97
C THR A 9 -8.27 -14.75 3.74
N ILE A 10 -7.44 -13.74 4.07
CA ILE A 10 -6.23 -13.96 4.91
C ILE A 10 -6.60 -14.60 6.25
N GLU A 11 -7.76 -14.26 6.81
CA GLU A 11 -8.25 -14.81 8.06
C GLU A 11 -8.61 -16.29 7.95
N GLU A 12 -9.32 -16.67 6.89
CA GLU A 12 -9.61 -18.08 6.59
C GLU A 12 -8.32 -18.87 6.38
N VAL A 13 -7.34 -18.33 5.63
CA VAL A 13 -6.04 -18.97 5.43
C VAL A 13 -5.30 -19.14 6.76
N SER A 14 -5.29 -18.12 7.62
CA SER A 14 -4.65 -18.21 8.94
C SER A 14 -5.31 -19.28 9.80
N VAL A 15 -6.64 -19.24 9.96
CA VAL A 15 -7.38 -20.20 10.80
C VAL A 15 -7.21 -21.63 10.28
N LYS A 16 -7.42 -21.86 8.97
CA LYS A 16 -7.30 -23.19 8.37
C LYS A 16 -5.86 -23.70 8.33
N GLY A 17 -4.89 -22.80 8.15
CA GLY A 17 -3.47 -23.14 8.23
C GLY A 17 -3.07 -23.64 9.62
N HIS A 18 -3.49 -22.97 10.69
CA HIS A 18 -3.23 -23.42 12.06
C HIS A 18 -3.92 -24.76 12.36
N GLN A 19 -5.16 -24.95 11.90
CA GLN A 19 -5.85 -26.23 12.00
C GLN A 19 -5.09 -27.35 11.25
N ALA A 20 -4.58 -27.06 10.06
CA ALA A 20 -3.78 -28.00 9.27
C ALA A 20 -2.47 -28.37 9.99
N CYS A 21 -1.73 -27.40 10.54
CA CYS A 21 -0.55 -27.68 11.36
C CYS A 21 -0.89 -28.60 12.54
N GLY A 22 -1.97 -28.29 13.28
CA GLY A 22 -2.42 -29.09 14.41
C GLY A 22 -2.74 -30.54 14.03
N LEU A 23 -3.42 -30.76 12.90
CA LEU A 23 -3.70 -32.11 12.39
C LEU A 23 -2.43 -32.85 11.96
N ILE A 24 -1.49 -32.17 11.30
CA ILE A 24 -0.19 -32.77 10.92
C ILE A 24 0.60 -33.19 12.16
N TYR A 25 0.69 -32.33 13.17
CA TYR A 25 1.38 -32.66 14.42
C TYR A 25 0.74 -33.86 15.13
N LYS A 26 -0.59 -33.86 15.25
CA LYS A 26 -1.33 -34.91 15.96
C LYS A 26 -1.24 -36.26 15.26
N TYR A 27 -1.24 -36.29 13.93
CA TYR A 27 -1.27 -37.51 13.13
C TYR A 27 0.00 -37.72 12.30
N ARG A 28 1.14 -37.23 12.82
CA ARG A 28 2.41 -37.22 12.11
C ARG A 28 2.85 -38.60 11.63
N SER A 29 2.68 -39.64 12.47
CA SER A 29 3.03 -41.03 12.14
C SER A 29 2.38 -41.52 10.85
N ASP A 30 1.14 -41.11 10.60
CA ASP A 30 0.34 -41.57 9.47
C ASP A 30 0.52 -40.69 8.22
N LEU A 31 1.01 -39.46 8.40
CA LEU A 31 1.08 -38.44 7.35
C LEU A 31 2.51 -38.17 6.83
N GLN A 32 3.55 -38.47 7.62
CA GLN A 32 4.94 -38.10 7.34
C GLN A 32 5.51 -38.68 6.03
N ASP A 33 5.00 -39.82 5.55
CA ASP A 33 5.44 -40.41 4.28
C ASP A 33 4.90 -39.65 3.05
N ARG A 34 3.92 -38.75 3.27
CA ARG A 34 3.18 -38.04 2.21
C ARG A 34 3.28 -36.53 2.30
N ILE A 35 3.58 -35.99 3.49
CA ILE A 35 3.78 -34.56 3.74
C ILE A 35 5.24 -34.37 4.12
N ARG A 36 5.99 -33.62 3.31
CA ARG A 36 7.41 -33.38 3.54
C ARG A 36 7.59 -32.39 4.69
N ALA A 37 8.71 -32.54 5.42
CA ALA A 37 9.06 -31.61 6.49
C ALA A 37 9.22 -30.17 5.99
N GLU A 38 9.67 -29.99 4.73
CA GLU A 38 9.78 -28.65 4.13
C GLU A 38 8.40 -28.00 3.94
N GLU A 39 7.38 -28.75 3.54
CA GLU A 39 6.02 -28.25 3.32
C GLU A 39 5.36 -27.79 4.62
N MET A 40 5.64 -28.51 5.72
CA MET A 40 5.22 -28.13 7.06
C MET A 40 5.89 -26.83 7.52
N THR A 41 7.21 -26.73 7.33
CA THR A 41 7.97 -25.52 7.65
C THR A 41 7.51 -24.33 6.80
N GLU A 42 7.22 -24.56 5.52
CA GLU A 42 6.69 -23.55 4.59
C GLU A 42 5.32 -23.04 5.06
N LEU A 43 4.43 -23.94 5.50
CA LEU A 43 3.12 -23.56 6.04
C LEU A 43 3.25 -22.68 7.29
N GLU A 44 4.02 -23.11 8.29
CA GLU A 44 4.17 -22.36 9.56
C GLU A 44 4.84 -21.00 9.36
N THR A 45 5.96 -20.98 8.65
CA THR A 45 6.69 -19.74 8.39
C THR A 45 5.89 -18.79 7.52
N GLY A 46 5.12 -19.33 6.57
CA GLY A 46 4.24 -18.56 5.71
C GLY A 46 3.05 -17.95 6.46
N LEU A 47 2.40 -18.70 7.37
CA LEU A 47 1.31 -18.18 8.21
C LEU A 47 1.78 -16.99 9.06
N ARG A 48 2.93 -17.13 9.73
CA ARG A 48 3.53 -16.05 10.53
C ARG A 48 3.82 -14.81 9.68
N LYS A 49 4.38 -14.99 8.48
CA LYS A 49 4.64 -13.88 7.55
C LYS A 49 3.34 -13.20 7.10
N LEU A 50 2.30 -13.98 6.81
CA LEU A 50 1.01 -13.46 6.37
C LEU A 50 0.34 -12.62 7.47
N GLU A 51 0.41 -13.05 8.73
CA GLU A 51 -0.12 -12.33 9.88
C GLU A 51 0.63 -11.03 10.18
N LEU A 52 1.96 -11.07 10.16
CA LEU A 52 2.79 -9.87 10.30
C LEU A 52 2.47 -8.84 9.20
N SER A 53 2.20 -9.31 7.97
CA SER A 53 1.81 -8.42 6.87
C SER A 53 0.46 -7.73 7.14
N ARG A 54 -0.49 -8.39 7.80
CA ARG A 54 -1.81 -7.84 8.15
C ARG A 54 -1.69 -6.70 9.17
N ALA A 55 -0.88 -6.89 10.21
CA ALA A 55 -0.67 -5.90 11.26
C ALA A 55 -0.02 -4.60 10.71
N GLY A 56 0.93 -4.71 9.79
CA GLY A 56 1.60 -3.55 9.17
C GLY A 56 0.71 -2.68 8.27
N GLN A 57 -0.46 -3.17 7.82
CA GLN A 57 -1.33 -2.40 6.91
C GLN A 57 -2.03 -1.21 7.58
N ILE A 58 -2.38 -1.33 8.86
CA ILE A 58 -3.13 -0.29 9.59
C ILE A 58 -2.25 0.95 9.80
N GLY A 59 -1.00 0.76 10.23
CA GLY A 59 -0.03 1.87 10.39
C GLY A 59 0.30 2.58 9.08
N ASN A 60 0.38 1.82 7.98
CA ASN A 60 0.70 2.37 6.66
C ASN A 60 -0.39 3.32 6.11
N LEU A 61 -1.67 3.11 6.46
CA LEU A 61 -2.77 3.98 6.03
C LEU A 61 -2.76 5.33 6.75
N GLN A 62 -2.40 5.36 8.03
CA GLN A 62 -2.31 6.60 8.80
C GLN A 62 -1.09 7.43 8.37
N GLY A 63 0.06 6.78 8.16
CA GLY A 63 1.25 7.45 7.61
C GLY A 63 1.00 8.08 6.24
N GLN A 64 0.17 7.46 5.39
CA GLN A 64 -0.23 8.03 4.09
C GLN A 64 -1.00 9.33 4.21
N LYS A 65 -2.03 9.34 5.07
CA LYS A 65 -2.86 10.53 5.26
C LYS A 65 -2.01 11.70 5.76
N SER A 66 -1.07 11.44 6.66
CA SER A 66 -0.14 12.46 7.14
C SER A 66 0.82 12.94 6.05
N ALA A 67 1.39 12.04 5.24
CA ALA A 67 2.29 12.40 4.14
C ALA A 67 1.59 13.23 3.04
N THR A 68 0.34 12.88 2.69
CA THR A 68 -0.46 13.67 1.74
C THR A 68 -0.75 15.07 2.30
N LYS A 69 -1.17 15.18 3.57
CA LYS A 69 -1.40 16.48 4.22
C LYS A 69 -0.15 17.36 4.23
N GLY A 70 1.03 16.77 4.48
CA GLY A 70 2.30 17.48 4.42
C GLY A 70 2.59 18.03 3.03
N LYS A 71 2.40 17.22 1.98
CA LYS A 71 2.57 17.68 0.58
C LYS A 71 1.60 18.79 0.19
N ASP A 72 0.33 18.69 0.60
CA ASP A 72 -0.67 19.70 0.29
C ASP A 72 -0.30 21.05 0.94
N ALA A 73 0.19 21.04 2.18
CA ALA A 73 0.68 22.24 2.86
C ALA A 73 1.88 22.88 2.14
N ILE A 74 2.89 22.09 1.76
CA ILE A 74 4.05 22.60 1.01
C ILE A 74 3.63 23.15 -0.36
N THR A 75 2.65 22.51 -1.02
CA THR A 75 2.13 22.99 -2.31
C THR A 75 1.42 24.33 -2.18
N GLU A 76 0.64 24.50 -1.11
CA GLU A 76 -0.07 25.75 -0.83
C GLU A 76 0.93 26.86 -0.45
N GLU A 77 1.95 26.56 0.36
CA GLU A 77 3.01 27.51 0.72
C GLU A 77 3.81 27.96 -0.51
N LEU A 78 4.26 27.04 -1.36
CA LEU A 78 4.96 27.37 -2.60
C LEU A 78 4.08 28.19 -3.55
N HIS A 79 2.78 27.89 -3.62
CA HIS A 79 1.85 28.66 -4.44
C HIS A 79 1.75 30.11 -3.96
N PHE A 80 1.62 30.34 -2.65
CA PHE A 80 1.56 31.70 -2.11
C PHE A 80 2.86 32.45 -2.35
N GLU A 81 4.02 31.83 -2.10
CA GLU A 81 5.32 32.45 -2.35
C GLU A 81 5.48 32.90 -3.82
N VAL A 82 5.12 32.02 -4.76
CA VAL A 82 5.15 32.33 -6.19
C VAL A 82 4.18 33.46 -6.54
N MET A 83 3.00 33.49 -5.93
CA MET A 83 2.00 34.53 -6.20
C MET A 83 2.42 35.89 -5.66
N ASP A 84 3.01 35.92 -4.45
CA ASP A 84 3.49 37.15 -3.83
C ASP A 84 4.63 37.77 -4.66
N LEU A 85 5.59 36.96 -5.10
CA LEU A 85 6.67 37.41 -5.98
C LEU A 85 6.14 37.95 -7.32
N ARG A 86 5.13 37.28 -7.92
CA ARG A 86 4.49 37.78 -9.16
C ARG A 86 3.83 39.13 -8.95
N GLU A 87 3.19 39.35 -7.81
CA GLU A 87 2.54 40.63 -7.51
C GLU A 87 3.58 41.73 -7.24
N MET A 88 4.70 41.42 -6.57
CA MET A 88 5.84 42.33 -6.42
C MET A 88 6.42 42.75 -7.79
N ILE A 89 6.58 41.80 -8.72
CA ILE A 89 7.09 42.09 -10.07
C ILE A 89 6.10 42.91 -10.88
N LYS A 90 4.81 42.60 -10.76
CA LYS A 90 3.74 43.30 -11.49
C LYS A 90 3.54 44.73 -11.00
N SER A 91 3.79 44.99 -9.71
CA SER A 91 3.69 46.31 -9.09
C SER A 91 4.96 47.15 -9.23
N ALA A 92 6.06 46.58 -9.73
CA ALA A 92 7.30 47.30 -9.95
C ALA A 92 7.15 48.41 -11.01
N PRO A 93 7.80 49.57 -10.81
CA PRO A 93 7.75 50.68 -11.77
C PRO A 93 8.38 50.31 -13.11
N ASP A 94 7.78 50.79 -14.20
CA ASP A 94 8.27 50.66 -15.58
C ASP A 94 8.61 49.22 -16.02
N VAL A 95 7.91 48.23 -15.45
CA VAL A 95 8.14 46.82 -15.78
C VAL A 95 7.81 46.52 -17.25
N LYS A 96 8.77 45.94 -17.96
CA LYS A 96 8.60 45.51 -19.35
C LYS A 96 7.85 44.18 -19.44
N GLN A 97 7.07 44.01 -20.50
CA GLN A 97 6.33 42.77 -20.76
C GLN A 97 7.23 41.52 -20.84
N GLU A 98 8.46 41.67 -21.35
CA GLU A 98 9.43 40.58 -21.42
C GLU A 98 9.87 40.07 -20.02
N ILE A 99 9.92 40.96 -19.04
CA ILE A 99 10.25 40.65 -17.65
C ILE A 99 9.05 39.95 -17.00
N LEU A 100 7.85 40.52 -17.13
CA LEU A 100 6.61 39.89 -16.65
C LEU A 100 6.49 38.44 -17.14
N LYS A 101 6.72 38.21 -18.44
CA LYS A 101 6.65 36.88 -19.04
C LYS A 101 7.73 35.94 -18.50
N ALA A 102 8.95 36.43 -18.28
CA ALA A 102 10.05 35.61 -17.78
C ALA A 102 9.78 35.07 -16.38
N PHE A 103 9.21 35.88 -15.50
CA PHE A 103 8.77 35.46 -14.17
C PHE A 103 7.41 34.73 -14.16
N GLY A 104 6.85 34.44 -15.33
CA GLY A 104 5.59 33.72 -15.47
C GLY A 104 4.35 34.50 -15.04
N VAL A 105 4.40 35.84 -14.94
CA VAL A 105 3.22 36.67 -14.67
C VAL A 105 2.20 36.46 -15.80
N GLY A 106 0.95 36.16 -15.44
CA GLY A 106 -0.12 35.82 -16.38
C GLY A 106 -0.25 34.33 -16.71
N THR A 107 0.66 33.47 -16.22
CA THR A 107 0.51 32.01 -16.34
C THR A 107 -0.33 31.45 -15.19
N THR A 108 -1.08 30.36 -15.46
CA THR A 108 -1.92 29.72 -14.45
C THR A 108 -1.08 28.96 -13.43
N THR A 109 -1.30 29.20 -12.15
CA THR A 109 -0.86 28.34 -11.04
C THR A 109 -2.11 27.94 -10.23
N ASP A 110 -2.05 26.81 -9.54
CA ASP A 110 -3.17 26.30 -8.74
C ASP A 110 -2.63 25.64 -7.48
N LYS A 111 -3.02 26.15 -6.32
CA LYS A 111 -2.59 25.66 -5.01
C LYS A 111 -2.90 24.18 -4.73
N LYS A 112 -3.75 23.55 -5.54
CA LYS A 112 -4.06 22.12 -5.47
C LYS A 112 -3.33 21.27 -6.53
N ASN A 113 -2.62 21.91 -7.47
CA ASN A 113 -2.01 21.25 -8.60
C ASN A 113 -0.47 21.35 -8.53
N GLN A 114 0.15 20.37 -7.89
CA GLN A 114 1.60 20.34 -7.63
C GLN A 114 2.44 20.55 -8.92
N PRO A 115 2.17 19.85 -10.04
CA PRO A 115 2.91 20.09 -11.29
C PRO A 115 2.84 21.53 -11.78
N LYS A 116 1.67 22.18 -11.70
CA LYS A 116 1.51 23.58 -12.10
C LYS A 116 2.26 24.53 -11.15
N THR A 117 2.22 24.27 -9.86
CA THR A 117 2.94 25.08 -8.87
C THR A 117 4.45 24.96 -9.04
N ILE A 118 4.98 23.75 -9.26
CA ILE A 118 6.42 23.54 -9.56
C ILE A 118 6.82 24.25 -10.86
N ALA A 119 6.02 24.15 -11.92
CA ALA A 119 6.29 24.85 -13.17
C ALA A 119 6.31 26.38 -12.97
N ALA A 120 5.39 26.91 -12.16
CA ALA A 120 5.34 28.33 -11.84
C ALA A 120 6.56 28.79 -11.00
N ALA A 121 7.02 27.96 -10.06
CA ALA A 121 8.25 28.20 -9.30
C ALA A 121 9.50 28.23 -10.19
N ASN A 122 9.61 27.31 -11.15
CA ASN A 122 10.73 27.31 -12.11
C ASN A 122 10.78 28.60 -12.93
N LEU A 123 9.64 29.13 -13.35
CA LEU A 123 9.59 30.42 -14.06
C LEU A 123 10.10 31.58 -13.18
N ILE A 124 9.81 31.58 -11.88
CA ILE A 124 10.34 32.59 -10.96
C ILE A 124 11.87 32.50 -10.86
N ILE A 125 12.39 31.29 -10.67
CA ILE A 125 13.84 31.04 -10.54
C ILE A 125 14.56 31.40 -11.83
N GLU A 126 14.06 30.96 -12.99
CA GLU A 126 14.61 31.29 -14.31
C GLU A 126 14.54 32.79 -14.60
N GLY A 127 13.41 33.43 -14.26
CA GLY A 127 13.22 34.87 -14.38
C GLY A 127 14.24 35.65 -13.54
N TYR A 128 14.45 35.23 -12.29
CA TYR A 128 15.44 35.86 -11.40
C TYR A 128 16.86 35.67 -11.91
N ASN A 129 17.24 34.46 -12.32
CA ASN A 129 18.56 34.19 -12.88
C ASN A 129 18.88 35.04 -14.11
N LYS A 130 17.85 35.44 -14.88
CA LYS A 130 18.00 36.27 -16.07
C LYS A 130 17.96 37.78 -15.78
N TYR A 131 17.25 38.20 -14.74
CA TYR A 131 16.99 39.62 -14.45
C TYR A 131 17.24 39.99 -12.98
N SER A 132 18.23 39.37 -12.33
CA SER A 132 18.51 39.49 -10.90
C SER A 132 18.68 40.95 -10.46
N ASP A 133 19.51 41.71 -11.18
CA ASP A 133 19.75 43.13 -10.90
C ASP A 133 18.45 43.95 -10.99
N TRP A 134 17.60 43.66 -11.98
CA TRP A 134 16.33 44.36 -12.11
C TRP A 134 15.37 43.98 -10.97
N ALA A 135 15.27 42.69 -10.65
CA ALA A 135 14.38 42.15 -9.62
C ALA A 135 14.71 42.73 -8.24
N LEU A 136 15.99 42.81 -7.90
CA LEU A 136 16.45 43.41 -6.64
C LEU A 136 16.16 44.91 -6.59
N ASN A 137 16.52 45.64 -7.63
CA ASN A 137 16.47 47.11 -7.60
C ASN A 137 15.06 47.68 -7.80
N ASN A 138 14.19 46.99 -8.56
CA ASN A 138 12.87 47.51 -8.95
C ASN A 138 11.72 46.77 -8.28
N ALA A 139 11.82 45.44 -8.14
CA ALA A 139 10.78 44.62 -7.52
C ALA A 139 11.07 44.28 -6.05
N ARG A 140 12.26 44.65 -5.53
CA ARG A 140 12.71 44.36 -4.15
C ARG A 140 12.73 42.88 -3.79
N ILE A 141 12.91 42.01 -4.79
CA ILE A 141 13.06 40.57 -4.60
C ILE A 141 14.51 40.27 -4.21
N LEU A 142 14.67 39.61 -3.07
CA LEU A 142 15.96 39.20 -2.52
C LEU A 142 16.34 37.81 -3.01
N GLU A 143 17.63 37.49 -2.94
CA GLU A 143 18.13 36.14 -3.20
C GLU A 143 17.51 35.11 -2.24
N ASP A 144 17.31 35.50 -0.97
CA ASP A 144 16.67 34.66 0.06
C ASP A 144 15.24 34.23 -0.33
N ASP A 145 14.47 35.10 -1.01
CA ASP A 145 13.12 34.76 -1.48
C ASP A 145 13.19 33.64 -2.52
N ILE A 146 14.19 33.70 -3.40
CA ILE A 146 14.42 32.68 -4.44
C ILE A 146 14.91 31.38 -3.83
N VAL A 147 15.83 31.44 -2.86
CA VAL A 147 16.29 30.27 -2.10
C VAL A 147 15.12 29.58 -1.40
N LYS A 148 14.16 30.34 -0.87
CA LYS A 148 12.94 29.78 -0.27
C LYS A 148 12.08 29.06 -1.31
N VAL A 149 11.85 29.67 -2.47
CA VAL A 149 11.11 29.05 -3.60
C VAL A 149 11.80 27.76 -4.07
N GLU A 150 13.13 27.76 -4.20
CA GLU A 150 13.92 26.58 -4.56
C GLU A 150 13.78 25.46 -3.52
N SER A 151 13.93 25.80 -2.24
CA SER A 151 13.79 24.84 -1.14
C SER A 151 12.41 24.18 -1.12
N LEU A 152 11.33 24.97 -1.25
CA LEU A 152 9.95 24.45 -1.27
C LEU A 152 9.68 23.60 -2.53
N ARG A 153 10.19 24.00 -3.69
CA ARG A 153 10.11 23.22 -4.93
C ARG A 153 10.80 21.87 -4.78
N ASP A 154 12.02 21.86 -4.27
CA ASP A 154 12.83 20.65 -4.14
C ASP A 154 12.21 19.68 -3.12
N GLN A 155 11.68 20.21 -2.01
CA GLN A 155 10.88 19.43 -1.05
C GLN A 155 9.67 18.76 -1.71
N LEU A 156 8.94 19.43 -2.61
CA LEU A 156 7.83 18.80 -3.33
C LEU A 156 8.29 17.71 -4.30
N ILE A 157 9.36 17.96 -5.04
CA ILE A 157 9.93 16.99 -5.99
C ILE A 157 10.38 15.73 -5.25
N ASP A 158 11.07 15.88 -4.13
CA ASP A 158 11.57 14.75 -3.35
C ASP A 158 10.46 14.00 -2.61
N ALA A 159 9.44 14.72 -2.14
CA ALA A 159 8.23 14.09 -1.62
C ALA A 159 7.52 13.27 -2.71
N ASP A 160 7.52 13.71 -3.97
CA ASP A 160 6.90 12.98 -5.08
C ASP A 160 7.66 11.70 -5.45
N LYS A 161 8.98 11.80 -5.60
CA LYS A 161 9.85 10.62 -5.79
C LYS A 161 9.66 9.60 -4.67
N SER A 162 9.61 10.07 -3.42
CA SER A 162 9.40 9.22 -2.25
C SER A 162 8.04 8.53 -2.31
N GLN A 163 6.98 9.24 -2.72
CA GLN A 163 5.64 8.68 -2.84
C GLN A 163 5.55 7.64 -3.97
N GLU A 164 6.18 7.87 -5.12
CA GLU A 164 6.24 6.90 -6.22
C GLU A 164 7.00 5.63 -5.82
N ASN A 165 8.13 5.77 -5.11
CA ASN A 165 8.85 4.62 -4.57
C ASN A 165 7.97 3.82 -3.59
N VAL A 166 7.27 4.50 -2.69
CA VAL A 166 6.32 3.86 -1.76
C VAL A 166 5.19 3.14 -2.52
N LYS A 167 4.66 3.70 -3.62
CA LYS A 167 3.66 3.03 -4.47
C LYS A 167 4.23 1.76 -5.10
N LEU A 168 5.46 1.80 -5.60
CA LEU A 168 6.14 0.64 -6.20
C LEU A 168 6.35 -0.47 -5.15
N VAL A 169 6.93 -0.13 -4.00
CA VAL A 169 7.16 -1.07 -2.88
C VAL A 169 5.85 -1.71 -2.44
N ARG A 170 4.74 -0.96 -2.41
CA ARG A 170 3.41 -1.53 -2.10
C ARG A 170 2.90 -2.49 -3.16
N LYS A 171 3.09 -2.18 -4.44
CA LYS A 171 2.70 -3.08 -5.53
C LYS A 171 3.45 -4.40 -5.40
N LEU A 172 4.76 -4.34 -5.16
CA LEU A 172 5.59 -5.52 -4.90
C LEU A 172 5.11 -6.28 -3.65
N GLY A 173 4.93 -5.59 -2.52
CA GLY A 173 4.43 -6.23 -1.30
C GLY A 173 3.02 -6.84 -1.43
N THR A 174 2.17 -6.26 -2.27
CA THR A 174 0.84 -6.84 -2.58
C THR A 174 0.97 -8.12 -3.40
N VAL A 175 1.86 -8.12 -4.41
CA VAL A 175 2.15 -9.31 -5.22
C VAL A 175 2.74 -10.41 -4.36
N ASP A 176 3.73 -10.11 -3.54
CA ASP A 176 4.38 -11.08 -2.63
C ASP A 176 3.37 -11.67 -1.65
N LYS A 177 2.54 -10.82 -1.03
CA LYS A 177 1.49 -11.27 -0.11
C LYS A 177 0.48 -12.18 -0.79
N ASN A 178 -0.02 -11.80 -1.96
CA ASN A 178 -1.00 -12.61 -2.67
C ASN A 178 -0.39 -13.93 -3.17
N THR A 179 0.88 -13.92 -3.55
CA THR A 179 1.63 -15.13 -3.93
C THR A 179 1.78 -16.07 -2.74
N LEU A 180 2.20 -15.53 -1.59
CA LEU A 180 2.31 -16.28 -0.33
C LEU A 180 0.96 -16.86 0.07
N GLN A 181 -0.10 -16.05 0.03
CA GLN A 181 -1.44 -16.51 0.38
C GLN A 181 -1.90 -17.66 -0.53
N LEU A 182 -1.75 -17.51 -1.86
CA LEU A 182 -2.11 -18.56 -2.81
C LEU A 182 -1.32 -19.86 -2.54
N ARG A 183 -0.04 -19.74 -2.19
CA ARG A 183 0.80 -20.88 -1.86
C ARG A 183 0.32 -21.60 -0.60
N LEU A 184 -0.08 -20.86 0.43
CA LEU A 184 -0.65 -21.42 1.65
C LEU A 184 -2.02 -22.08 1.40
N GLU A 185 -2.88 -21.48 0.56
CA GLU A 185 -4.14 -22.11 0.13
C GLU A 185 -3.89 -23.46 -0.56
N GLN A 186 -2.88 -23.54 -1.41
CA GLN A 186 -2.48 -24.79 -2.07
C GLN A 186 -2.01 -25.85 -1.07
N LEU A 187 -1.15 -25.47 -0.12
CA LEU A 187 -0.66 -26.38 0.92
C LEU A 187 -1.81 -26.91 1.79
N ILE A 188 -2.70 -26.04 2.27
CA ILE A 188 -3.87 -26.43 3.05
C ILE A 188 -4.76 -27.40 2.25
N THR A 189 -4.95 -27.12 0.95
CA THR A 189 -5.71 -28.00 0.06
C THR A 189 -5.08 -29.38 -0.11
N GLN A 190 -3.76 -29.44 -0.27
CA GLN A 190 -3.01 -30.69 -0.37
C GLN A 190 -3.09 -31.50 0.93
N ILE A 191 -2.92 -30.85 2.09
CA ILE A 191 -2.99 -31.49 3.41
C ILE A 191 -4.39 -32.09 3.64
N SER A 192 -5.44 -31.34 3.29
CA SER A 192 -6.82 -31.85 3.33
C SER A 192 -6.97 -33.12 2.49
N ALA A 193 -6.53 -33.10 1.23
CA ALA A 193 -6.64 -34.25 0.33
C ALA A 193 -5.83 -35.47 0.81
N VAL A 194 -4.62 -35.27 1.33
CA VAL A 194 -3.77 -36.33 1.89
C VAL A 194 -4.43 -36.95 3.10
N GLY A 195 -4.89 -36.14 4.06
CA GLY A 195 -5.57 -36.65 5.26
C GLY A 195 -6.83 -37.44 4.93
N VAL A 196 -7.67 -36.92 4.03
CA VAL A 196 -8.85 -37.65 3.53
C VAL A 196 -8.43 -38.99 2.92
N LYS A 197 -7.37 -39.03 2.10
CA LYS A 197 -6.91 -40.27 1.45
C LYS A 197 -6.38 -41.29 2.46
N VAL A 198 -5.60 -40.85 3.46
CA VAL A 198 -4.97 -41.72 4.46
C VAL A 198 -6.02 -42.32 5.40
N PHE A 199 -6.98 -41.50 5.85
CA PHE A 199 -7.91 -41.90 6.91
C PHE A 199 -9.20 -42.51 6.41
N ARG A 200 -9.60 -42.31 5.14
CA ARG A 200 -10.86 -42.83 4.58
C ARG A 200 -11.14 -44.32 4.84
N SER A 201 -10.10 -45.15 4.86
CA SER A 201 -10.26 -46.61 5.08
C SER A 201 -9.74 -47.07 6.43
N LYS A 202 -8.87 -46.28 7.09
CA LYS A 202 -8.24 -46.65 8.37
C LYS A 202 -8.99 -46.11 9.58
N ASN A 203 -9.52 -44.90 9.47
CA ASN A 203 -10.18 -44.17 10.54
C ASN A 203 -11.13 -43.11 9.92
N PRO A 204 -12.33 -43.53 9.45
CA PRO A 204 -13.24 -42.65 8.72
C PRO A 204 -13.71 -41.43 9.53
N GLU A 205 -13.78 -41.52 10.86
CA GLU A 205 -14.21 -40.46 11.76
C GLU A 205 -13.26 -39.24 11.76
N LEU A 206 -12.02 -39.39 11.31
CA LEU A 206 -11.08 -38.27 11.13
C LEU A 206 -11.25 -37.53 9.80
N VAL A 207 -11.91 -38.13 8.81
CA VAL A 207 -12.09 -37.54 7.48
C VAL A 207 -12.77 -36.17 7.51
N PRO A 208 -13.86 -35.96 8.28
CA PRO A 208 -14.51 -34.65 8.39
C PRO A 208 -13.58 -33.54 8.88
N LEU A 209 -12.64 -33.85 9.79
CA LEU A 209 -11.67 -32.87 10.30
C LEU A 209 -10.74 -32.36 9.20
N PHE A 210 -10.29 -33.24 8.29
CA PHE A 210 -9.46 -32.85 7.15
C PHE A 210 -10.27 -32.16 6.06
N GLN A 211 -11.52 -32.56 5.83
CA GLN A 211 -12.40 -31.84 4.89
C GLN A 211 -12.64 -30.41 5.34
N ALA A 212 -12.92 -30.21 6.64
CA ALA A 212 -13.17 -28.91 7.23
C ALA A 212 -12.00 -27.91 7.08
N LEU A 213 -10.80 -28.34 6.67
CA LEU A 213 -9.70 -27.44 6.30
C LEU A 213 -10.01 -26.56 5.08
N ILE A 214 -10.97 -26.95 4.23
CA ILE A 214 -11.41 -26.15 3.09
C ILE A 214 -12.59 -25.29 3.52
N PRO A 215 -12.48 -23.94 3.53
CA PRO A 215 -13.61 -23.05 3.81
C PRO A 215 -14.82 -23.40 2.93
N GLY A 216 -16.01 -23.49 3.54
CA GLY A 216 -17.26 -23.80 2.85
C GLY A 216 -17.49 -25.27 2.47
N SER A 217 -16.56 -26.18 2.80
CA SER A 217 -16.74 -27.63 2.55
C SER A 217 -17.45 -28.39 3.67
N GLY A 218 -17.82 -27.69 4.75
CA GLY A 218 -18.62 -28.26 5.83
C GLY A 218 -20.02 -28.57 5.32
N THR A 219 -20.41 -29.84 5.44
CA THR A 219 -21.76 -30.35 5.18
C THR A 219 -22.82 -29.47 5.84
N SER A 220 -23.64 -28.82 5.03
CA SER A 220 -24.99 -28.38 5.38
C SER A 220 -25.82 -29.63 5.69
N ASN A 221 -25.77 -30.12 6.93
CA ASN A 221 -26.74 -31.01 7.58
C ASN A 221 -26.08 -31.63 8.81
N VAL A 222 -26.29 -31.05 9.99
CA VAL A 222 -26.73 -31.73 11.23
C VAL A 222 -27.08 -30.60 12.21
N GLU A 223 -28.38 -30.43 12.49
CA GLU A 223 -28.99 -30.03 13.78
C GLU A 223 -30.37 -29.39 13.54
N GLU A 224 -31.38 -30.21 13.27
CA GLU A 224 -32.76 -29.96 13.72
C GLU A 224 -33.57 -31.26 13.72
N LYS A 225 -33.08 -32.29 14.42
CA LYS A 225 -33.87 -33.47 14.79
C LYS A 225 -33.33 -34.09 16.07
N GLU A 226 -33.63 -33.46 17.20
CA GLU A 226 -33.81 -34.14 18.49
C GLU A 226 -34.41 -33.14 19.49
N ALA A 227 -35.73 -32.99 19.42
CA ALA A 227 -36.56 -32.59 20.56
C ALA A 227 -37.83 -33.45 20.51
N GLU A 228 -37.68 -34.63 21.12
CA GLU A 228 -38.68 -35.32 21.93
C GLU A 228 -40.08 -35.56 21.32
N THR A 229 -40.21 -36.73 20.69
CA THR A 229 -41.30 -37.65 21.08
C THR A 229 -40.69 -38.78 21.92
N VAL A 230 -41.11 -38.92 23.17
CA VAL A 230 -41.85 -40.10 23.71
C VAL A 230 -41.93 -40.02 25.25
N SER A 231 -43.17 -39.72 25.69
CA SER A 231 -43.93 -40.25 26.84
C SER A 231 -43.44 -40.12 28.28
N ALA A 232 -44.25 -39.38 29.06
CA ALA A 232 -45.14 -40.01 30.05
C ALA A 232 -46.52 -39.32 30.00
#